data_AF-A0A535KN08-F1
#
_entry.id   AF-A0A535KN08-F1
#
_cell.length_a   1.000
_cell.length_b   1.000
_cell.length_c   1.000
_cell.angle_alpha   90.00
_cell.angle_beta   90.00
_cell.angle_gamma   90.00
#
_symmetry.space_group_name_H-M   'P 1'
#
loop_
_entity.id
_entity.type
_entity.pdbx_description
1 polymer ?
#
loop_
_entity_poly.entity_id
_entity_poly.type
_entity_poly.pdbx_seq_one_letter_code
_entity_poly.pdbx_strand_id
1 'polypeptide(L)'
;MPRQDAQGRWISDDGLQYWDGSSWRPIGTQAAARSGISALPAVLIGCGFALVIVLVLGIGLTVFALNSPDFQRTFCNGWNSDNSANLDCPFHPTP
;
A
#
# COMPACT_ATOMS: atom_id res chain seq x y z
N MET A 1 -28.25 -34.34 -19.71
CA MET A 1 -28.23 -35.11 -20.97
C MET A 1 -26.95 -34.71 -21.69
N PRO A 2 -26.08 -35.66 -22.04
CA PRO A 2 -24.80 -35.29 -22.65
C PRO A 2 -25.06 -34.73 -24.06
N ARG A 3 -24.58 -33.50 -24.32
CA ARG A 3 -24.81 -32.83 -25.60
C ARG A 3 -23.72 -33.23 -26.59
N GLN A 4 -24.13 -33.49 -27.83
CA GLN A 4 -23.22 -33.69 -28.95
C GLN A 4 -23.37 -32.52 -29.92
N ASP A 5 -22.26 -32.08 -30.52
CA ASP A 5 -22.29 -31.11 -31.61
C ASP A 5 -22.78 -31.76 -32.93
N ALA A 6 -22.91 -30.95 -33.99
CA ALA A 6 -23.37 -31.42 -35.30
C ALA A 6 -22.44 -32.47 -35.95
N GLN A 7 -21.24 -32.64 -35.40
CA GLN A 7 -20.21 -33.57 -35.83
C GLN A 7 -20.17 -34.83 -34.95
N GLY A 8 -21.09 -34.96 -33.98
CA GLY A 8 -21.19 -36.11 -33.09
C GLY A 8 -20.17 -36.13 -31.94
N ARG A 9 -19.47 -35.01 -31.71
CA ARG A 9 -18.48 -34.89 -30.63
C ARG A 9 -19.15 -34.41 -29.35
N TRP A 10 -18.80 -35.02 -28.23
CA TRP A 10 -19.32 -34.62 -26.93
C TRP A 10 -18.80 -33.23 -26.55
N ILE A 11 -19.73 -32.36 -26.19
CA ILE A 11 -19.47 -30.97 -25.78
C ILE A 11 -19.93 -30.77 -24.33
N SER A 12 -19.18 -29.97 -23.58
CA SER A 12 -19.53 -29.59 -22.22
C SER A 12 -20.82 -28.77 -22.19
N ASP A 13 -21.51 -28.74 -21.04
CA ASP A 13 -22.80 -28.03 -20.91
C ASP A 13 -22.71 -26.52 -21.20
N ASP A 14 -21.53 -25.92 -20.97
CA ASP A 14 -21.21 -24.52 -21.24
C ASP A 14 -20.79 -24.25 -22.70
N GLY A 15 -20.61 -25.28 -23.52
CA GLY A 15 -20.19 -25.15 -24.92
C GLY A 15 -18.72 -24.75 -25.12
N LEU A 16 -17.92 -24.70 -24.04
CA LEU A 16 -16.54 -24.19 -24.09
C LEU A 16 -15.50 -25.29 -24.27
N GLN A 17 -15.86 -26.56 -24.05
CA GLN A 17 -14.92 -27.68 -24.08
C GLN A 17 -15.52 -28.88 -24.85
N TYR A 18 -14.68 -29.59 -25.59
CA TYR A 18 -15.02 -30.84 -26.27
C TYR A 18 -14.27 -32.02 -25.66
N TRP A 19 -14.87 -33.21 -25.70
CA TRP A 19 -14.22 -34.44 -25.26
C TRP A 19 -13.34 -34.99 -26.38
N ASP A 20 -12.04 -35.22 -26.10
CA ASP A 20 -11.10 -35.81 -27.06
C ASP A 20 -10.99 -37.34 -26.97
N GLY A 21 -11.77 -37.99 -26.09
CA GLY A 21 -11.68 -39.43 -25.79
C GLY A 21 -10.93 -39.74 -24.50
N SER A 22 -10.10 -38.81 -24.01
CA SER A 22 -9.28 -38.96 -22.81
C SER A 22 -9.45 -37.82 -21.79
N SER A 23 -9.72 -36.61 -22.28
CA SER A 23 -9.79 -35.38 -21.49
C SER A 23 -10.65 -34.33 -22.18
N TRP A 24 -11.16 -33.38 -21.39
CA TRP A 24 -11.84 -32.18 -21.90
C TRP A 24 -10.81 -31.20 -22.47
N ARG A 25 -11.04 -30.75 -23.71
CA ARG A 25 -10.19 -29.79 -24.43
C ARG A 25 -10.97 -28.52 -24.77
N PRO A 26 -10.39 -27.32 -24.64
CA PRO A 26 -11.08 -26.08 -24.96
C PRO A 26 -11.42 -25.98 -26.47
N ILE A 27 -12.63 -25.49 -26.77
CA ILE A 27 -13.12 -25.25 -28.13
C ILE A 27 -12.84 -23.78 -28.46
N GLY A 28 -11.74 -23.54 -29.18
CA GLY A 28 -11.29 -22.20 -29.52
C GLY A 28 -10.12 -21.75 -28.66
N THR A 29 -9.37 -20.79 -29.18
CA THR A 29 -8.20 -20.17 -28.56
C THR A 29 -8.59 -19.28 -27.38
N GLN A 30 -9.34 -19.80 -26.42
CA GLN A 30 -9.33 -19.23 -25.08
C GLN A 30 -8.07 -19.78 -24.41
N ALA A 31 -6.94 -19.22 -24.85
CA ALA A 31 -5.73 -19.19 -24.06
C ALA A 31 -6.17 -18.85 -22.65
N ALA A 32 -5.93 -19.78 -21.71
CA ALA A 32 -6.23 -19.61 -20.31
C ALA A 32 -5.95 -18.14 -19.98
N ALA A 33 -6.99 -17.40 -19.61
CA ALA A 33 -6.81 -16.09 -19.05
C ALA A 33 -5.93 -16.32 -17.83
N ARG A 34 -4.61 -16.22 -18.02
CA ARG A 34 -3.66 -16.01 -16.94
C ARG A 34 -4.27 -14.82 -16.26
N SER A 35 -4.85 -15.07 -15.09
CA SER A 35 -5.20 -14.06 -14.14
C SER A 35 -3.90 -13.29 -13.94
N GLY A 36 -3.73 -12.25 -14.73
CA GLY A 36 -2.68 -11.28 -14.55
C GLY A 36 -2.97 -10.78 -13.16
N ILE A 37 -2.12 -11.19 -12.22
CA ILE A 37 -2.05 -10.58 -10.90
C ILE A 37 -1.90 -9.11 -11.22
N SER A 38 -3.01 -8.36 -11.19
CA SER A 38 -3.00 -6.93 -11.40
C SER A 38 -1.95 -6.44 -10.43
N ALA A 39 -0.89 -5.80 -10.89
CA ALA A 39 0.14 -5.25 -10.00
C ALA A 39 -0.41 -4.07 -9.17
N LEU A 40 -1.63 -3.63 -9.48
CA LEU A 40 -2.33 -2.50 -8.89
C LEU A 40 -2.54 -2.60 -7.36
N PRO A 41 -3.03 -3.69 -6.75
CA PRO A 41 -3.21 -3.76 -5.31
C PRO A 41 -1.86 -3.83 -4.57
N ALA A 42 -0.84 -4.50 -5.11
CA ALA A 42 0.47 -4.59 -4.48
C ALA A 42 1.21 -3.23 -4.46
N VAL A 43 1.15 -2.48 -5.57
CA VAL A 43 1.77 -1.15 -5.66
C VAL A 43 1.05 -0.14 -4.78
N LEU A 44 -0.29 -0.17 -4.70
CA LEU A 44 -1.07 0.72 -3.84
C LEU A 44 -0.78 0.47 -2.35
N ILE A 45 -0.70 -0.80 -1.93
CA ILE A 45 -0.37 -1.17 -0.55
C ILE A 45 1.08 -0.75 -0.22
N GLY A 46 2.03 -1.00 -1.12
CA GLY A 46 3.44 -0.64 -0.92
C GLY A 46 3.69 0.86 -0.86
N CYS A 47 3.11 1.63 -1.79
CA CYS A 47 3.26 3.08 -1.84
C CYS A 47 2.59 3.75 -0.63
N GLY A 48 1.40 3.28 -0.25
CA GLY A 48 0.71 3.76 0.96
C GLY A 48 1.56 3.55 2.21
N PHE A 49 2.13 2.35 2.39
CA PHE A 49 2.96 2.04 3.56
C PHE A 49 4.27 2.85 3.58
N ALA A 50 4.91 3.05 2.42
CA ALA A 50 6.12 3.85 2.31
C ALA A 50 5.89 5.32 2.71
N LEU A 51 4.78 5.92 2.27
CA LEU A 51 4.43 7.29 2.64
C LEU A 51 4.16 7.43 4.15
N VAL A 52 3.47 6.45 4.75
CA VAL A 52 3.22 6.43 6.19
C VAL A 52 4.52 6.32 6.98
N ILE A 53 5.45 5.45 6.57
CA ILE A 53 6.76 5.31 7.24
C ILE A 53 7.55 6.62 7.16
N VAL A 54 7.63 7.24 5.98
CA VAL A 54 8.35 8.51 5.80
C VAL A 54 7.72 9.61 6.66
N LEU A 55 6.39 9.67 6.72
CA LEU A 55 5.68 10.64 7.56
C LEU A 55 5.95 10.42 9.05
N VAL A 56 5.87 9.17 9.53
CA VAL A 56 6.11 8.82 10.94
C VAL A 56 7.56 9.05 11.34
N LEU A 57 8.52 8.67 10.50
CA LEU A 57 9.94 8.92 10.78
C LEU A 57 10.26 10.40 10.70
N GLY A 58 9.77 11.11 9.68
CA GLY A 58 10.00 12.55 9.53
C GLY A 58 9.42 13.34 10.71
N ILE A 59 8.11 13.22 10.96
CA ILE A 59 7.44 13.93 12.06
C ILE A 59 7.93 13.43 13.42
N GLY A 60 8.13 12.11 13.57
CA GLY A 60 8.62 11.53 14.82
C GLY A 60 10.00 12.06 15.20
N LEU A 61 10.92 12.15 14.23
CA LEU A 61 12.26 12.70 14.47
C LEU A 61 12.22 14.21 14.74
N THR A 62 11.39 14.98 14.05
CA THR A 62 11.29 16.42 14.32
C THR A 62 10.69 16.71 15.69
N VAL A 63 9.60 16.04 16.06
CA VAL A 63 8.98 16.16 17.39
C VAL A 63 9.97 15.72 18.47
N PHE A 64 10.69 14.62 18.27
CA PHE A 64 11.72 14.17 19.20
C PHE A 64 12.84 15.20 19.37
N ALA A 65 13.34 15.76 18.27
CA ALA A 65 14.38 16.79 18.32
C ALA A 65 13.91 18.07 19.04
N LEU A 66 12.67 18.51 18.80
CA LEU A 66 12.08 19.68 19.47
C LEU A 66 11.75 19.42 20.94
N ASN A 67 11.53 18.16 21.32
CA ASN A 67 11.33 17.74 22.71
C ASN A 67 12.66 17.46 23.45
N SER A 68 13.80 17.63 22.80
CA SER A 68 15.09 17.47 23.49
C SER A 68 15.34 18.62 24.46
N PRO A 69 15.83 18.35 25.69
CA PRO A 69 16.08 19.38 26.69
C PRO A 69 17.16 20.37 26.23
N ASP A 70 18.11 19.94 25.40
CA ASP A 70 19.18 20.78 24.86
C ASP A 70 18.64 21.81 23.85
N PHE A 71 17.72 21.39 22.97
CA PHE A 71 17.05 22.30 22.04
C PHE A 71 16.22 23.33 22.81
N GLN A 72 15.42 22.89 23.77
CA GLN A 72 14.57 23.77 24.57
C GLN A 72 15.41 24.82 25.33
N ARG A 73 16.53 24.40 25.94
CA ARG A 73 17.46 25.33 26.61
C ARG A 73 18.06 26.34 25.63
N THR A 74 18.53 25.89 24.47
CA THR A 74 19.16 26.75 23.46
C THR A 74 18.16 27.77 22.89
N PHE A 75 16.94 27.32 22.58
CA PHE A 75 15.87 28.18 22.11
C PHE A 75 15.47 29.22 23.17
N CYS A 76 15.25 28.80 24.41
CA CYS A 76 14.85 29.74 25.48
C CYS A 76 15.95 30.76 25.78
N ASN A 77 17.23 30.40 25.67
CA ASN A 77 18.34 31.33 25.81
C ASN A 77 18.32 32.43 24.73
N GLY A 78 18.03 32.07 23.48
CA GLY A 78 17.83 33.05 22.40
C GLY A 78 16.58 33.89 22.59
N TRP A 79 15.46 33.24 22.92
CA TRP A 79 14.16 33.89 23.14
C TRP A 79 14.21 34.98 24.22
N ASN A 80 14.86 34.71 25.35
CA ASN A 80 15.04 35.69 26.44
C ASN A 80 15.95 36.85 26.04
N SER A 81 16.91 36.64 25.12
CA SER A 81 17.73 37.72 24.58
C SER A 81 16.93 38.66 23.68
N ASP A 82 16.02 38.12 22.87
CA ASP A 82 15.25 38.91 21.90
C ASP A 82 13.99 39.56 22.52
N ASN A 83 13.38 38.93 23.52
CA ASN A 83 12.12 39.40 24.11
C ASN A 83 12.33 40.05 25.49
N SER A 84 12.51 41.38 25.50
CA SER A 84 12.61 42.16 26.76
C SER A 84 11.28 42.36 27.48
N ALA A 85 10.16 41.88 26.91
CA ALA A 85 8.79 42.14 27.36
C ALA A 85 8.28 41.19 28.47
N ASN A 86 9.16 40.43 29.14
CA ASN A 86 8.79 39.50 30.23
C ASN A 86 7.75 38.44 29.78
N LEU A 87 7.96 37.88 28.59
CA LEU A 87 7.18 36.76 28.06
C LEU A 87 7.90 35.46 28.43
N ASP A 88 7.24 34.58 29.18
CA ASP A 88 7.77 33.26 29.53
C ASP A 88 8.07 32.43 28.28
N CYS A 89 9.14 31.62 28.35
CA CYS A 89 9.51 30.75 27.24
C CYS A 89 8.38 29.73 26.98
N PRO A 90 7.94 29.54 25.72
CA PRO A 90 6.86 28.61 25.39
C PRO A 90 7.19 27.14 25.67
N PHE A 91 8.48 26.82 25.87
CA PHE A 91 8.93 25.53 26.35
C PHE A 91 9.26 25.63 27.83
N HIS A 92 8.64 24.77 28.65
CA HIS A 92 8.94 24.60 30.07
C HIS A 92 9.82 23.35 30.25
N PRO A 93 11.17 23.48 30.17
CA PRO A 93 12.04 22.36 30.50
C PRO A 93 11.87 22.02 31.98
N THR A 94 11.49 20.79 32.29
CA THR A 94 11.59 20.28 33.66
C THR A 94 13.07 20.25 34.08
N PRO A 95 13.40 20.55 35.36
CA PRO A 95 14.77 20.66 35.84
C PRO A 95 15.62 19.41 35.59
#